data_AF-A0A2E0SMM5-F1
#
_entry.id   AF-A0A2E0SMM5-F1
#
_cell.length_a   1.000
_cell.length_b   1.000
_cell.length_c   1.000
_cell.angle_alpha   90.00
_cell.angle_beta   90.00
_cell.angle_gamma   90.00
#
_symmetry.space_group_name_H-M   'P 1'
#
loop_
_entity.id
_entity.type
_entity.pdbx_description
1 polymer ?
#
loop_
_entity_poly.entity_id
_entity_poly.type
_entity_poly.pdbx_seq_one_letter_code
_entity_poly.pdbx_strand_id
1 'polypeptide(L)'
;MAVRTNLMSAEKDSEFLELVCAVIKKQLDGEESDQEVRDIVATVLSEEWLANILQHQNLSADFSGMVCDQLTAKPKPVLSSEQPTLFVELGSEFHVGCNITLDFHLMVPLSDSVLSPSVIARCSKGLNGKDTWDERPRLRREGRSYWSFTEEITINEPGSFLVDLEFSFGSPVNEELGRFLRASLKVRVPPPGLLNNRKLEIECEGNSLVNYQGCDLSSFATISLKGKGNSIQNFLQVSHSNQNSAQQEETILRHLIPLKRNYERTVEHPFISSAKGFKPSKSRTLGLEFENGHRTLILNQIQIQMGRDDPSKNPRNDIALRWIPMDEKNRERSLRISGEHVRLGLDQFGIRVTDLNSTRGTSSNKTAVVKGGSICIDLEKETASHGLTLAEDFELELTAYPFAEQIDSFDDDPLFPYAAEWGGRLPQLWNYAQRLGINAMRISRLSNFREEEYILLLRSVTIGHTIDCAVRLHAWEAVDVPARIIAMEEEFYFQRLVGKEVFHVSVDGHEPDDNELIPLCFGQTIRIGRSTIKVGEFQQTL
;
A
#
# COMPACT_ATOMS: atom_id res chain seq x y z
N MET A 1 6.96 -18.33 -41.93
CA MET A 1 7.25 -18.59 -43.38
C MET A 1 6.42 -19.74 -43.96
N ALA A 2 6.53 -20.99 -43.47
CA ALA A 2 5.70 -22.12 -43.95
C ALA A 2 4.18 -21.87 -43.84
N VAL A 3 3.76 -21.20 -42.75
CA VAL A 3 2.36 -20.77 -42.55
C VAL A 3 1.85 -19.85 -43.67
N ARG A 4 2.71 -18.91 -44.12
CA ARG A 4 2.39 -17.93 -45.18
C ARG A 4 2.30 -18.59 -46.56
N THR A 5 3.15 -19.57 -46.82
CA THR A 5 3.15 -20.32 -48.09
C THR A 5 1.88 -21.18 -48.22
N ASN A 6 1.44 -21.81 -47.13
CA ASN A 6 0.24 -22.65 -47.12
C ASN A 6 -1.07 -21.85 -47.00
N LEU A 7 -1.07 -20.64 -46.41
CA LEU A 7 -2.22 -19.72 -46.44
C LEU A 7 -2.67 -19.36 -47.87
N MET A 8 -1.75 -19.44 -48.85
CA MET A 8 -1.99 -19.09 -50.25
C MET A 8 -2.33 -20.31 -51.13
N SER A 9 -2.21 -21.54 -50.62
CA SER A 9 -2.56 -22.78 -51.31
C SER A 9 -3.76 -23.44 -50.63
N ALA A 10 -4.83 -23.74 -51.38
CA ALA A 10 -6.10 -24.23 -50.82
C ALA A 10 -6.07 -25.64 -50.18
N GLU A 11 -4.90 -26.25 -49.96
CA GLU A 11 -4.77 -27.54 -49.28
C GLU A 11 -4.68 -27.34 -47.77
N LYS A 12 -5.81 -27.62 -47.12
CA LYS A 12 -6.07 -27.45 -45.68
C LYS A 12 -5.93 -28.79 -44.98
N ASP A 13 -4.69 -29.21 -44.71
CA ASP A 13 -4.44 -30.48 -44.01
C ASP A 13 -4.22 -30.29 -42.50
N SER A 14 -4.48 -31.35 -41.73
CA SER A 14 -4.48 -31.35 -40.25
C SER A 14 -3.22 -30.74 -39.62
N GLU A 15 -2.05 -31.01 -40.21
CA GLU A 15 -0.76 -30.53 -39.69
C GLU A 15 -0.61 -29.00 -39.76
N PHE A 16 -1.27 -28.36 -40.73
CA PHE A 16 -1.22 -26.90 -40.88
C PHE A 16 -2.04 -26.19 -39.80
N LEU A 17 -3.20 -26.74 -39.43
CA LEU A 17 -4.04 -26.21 -38.35
C LEU A 17 -3.35 -26.32 -36.99
N GLU A 18 -2.63 -27.42 -36.72
CA GLU A 18 -1.85 -27.56 -35.48
C GLU A 18 -0.72 -26.52 -35.40
N LEU A 19 -0.04 -26.25 -36.52
CA LEU A 19 1.01 -25.22 -36.58
C LEU A 19 0.46 -23.82 -36.29
N VAL A 20 -0.73 -23.50 -36.82
CA VAL A 20 -1.42 -22.22 -36.58
C VAL A 20 -1.82 -22.08 -35.11
N CYS A 21 -2.38 -23.13 -34.50
CA CYS A 21 -2.73 -23.13 -33.07
C CYS A 21 -1.49 -22.96 -32.17
N ALA A 22 -0.36 -23.57 -32.52
CA ALA A 22 0.89 -23.42 -31.78
C ALA A 22 1.42 -21.98 -31.82
N VAL A 23 1.30 -21.30 -32.97
CA VAL A 23 1.70 -19.89 -33.13
C VAL A 23 0.79 -18.94 -32.35
N ILE A 24 -0.53 -19.14 -32.40
CA ILE A 24 -1.49 -18.36 -31.62
C ILE A 24 -1.22 -18.52 -30.12
N LYS A 25 -0.96 -19.74 -29.67
CA LYS A 25 -0.66 -20.02 -28.25
C LYS A 25 0.61 -19.33 -27.79
N LYS A 26 1.71 -19.42 -28.56
CA LYS A 26 2.96 -18.69 -28.25
C LYS A 26 2.79 -17.18 -28.20
N GLN A 27 1.95 -16.61 -29.07
CA GLN A 27 1.66 -15.17 -29.06
C GLN A 27 0.87 -14.76 -27.82
N LEU A 28 -0.09 -15.58 -27.38
CA LEU A 28 -0.91 -15.35 -26.18
C LEU A 28 -0.11 -15.52 -24.88
N ASP A 29 0.83 -16.46 -24.87
CA ASP A 29 1.77 -16.67 -23.77
C ASP A 29 2.89 -15.60 -23.74
N GLY A 30 2.93 -14.71 -24.74
CA GLY A 30 3.85 -13.57 -24.81
C GLY A 30 5.27 -13.92 -25.27
N GLU A 31 5.46 -15.12 -25.83
CA GLU A 31 6.77 -15.63 -26.23
C GLU A 31 7.24 -15.13 -27.62
N GLU A 32 6.33 -14.63 -28.47
CA GLU A 32 6.66 -14.00 -29.75
C GLU A 32 6.13 -12.55 -29.84
N SER A 33 6.97 -11.64 -30.34
CA SER A 33 6.65 -10.20 -30.48
C SER A 33 6.70 -9.71 -31.93
N ASP A 34 6.84 -10.62 -32.89
CA ASP A 34 7.04 -10.26 -34.29
C ASP A 34 5.73 -9.74 -34.92
N GLN A 35 5.78 -8.55 -35.50
CA GLN A 35 4.64 -7.90 -36.13
C GLN A 35 4.09 -8.74 -37.29
N GLU A 36 4.96 -9.47 -37.99
CA GLU A 36 4.54 -10.37 -39.07
C GLU A 36 3.69 -11.55 -38.55
N VAL A 37 3.97 -12.03 -37.33
CA VAL A 37 3.19 -13.09 -36.67
C VAL A 37 1.82 -12.56 -36.22
N ARG A 38 1.76 -11.33 -35.71
CA ARG A 38 0.49 -10.67 -35.35
C ARG A 38 -0.43 -10.47 -36.56
N ASP A 39 0.13 -10.06 -37.69
CA ASP A 39 -0.64 -9.84 -38.92
C ASP A 39 -1.16 -11.19 -39.48
N ILE A 40 -0.38 -12.27 -39.38
CA ILE A 40 -0.81 -13.63 -39.72
C ILE A 40 -1.93 -14.10 -38.79
N VAL A 41 -1.81 -13.91 -37.48
CA VAL A 41 -2.83 -14.28 -36.49
C VAL A 41 -4.11 -13.48 -36.71
N ALA A 42 -4.03 -12.19 -37.00
CA ALA A 42 -5.19 -11.35 -37.32
C ALA A 42 -5.89 -11.80 -38.61
N THR A 43 -5.14 -12.24 -39.62
CA THR A 43 -5.70 -12.75 -40.88
C THR A 43 -6.42 -14.09 -40.68
N VAL A 44 -5.83 -14.96 -39.86
CA VAL A 44 -6.37 -16.30 -39.50
C VAL A 44 -7.58 -16.20 -38.55
N LEU A 45 -7.70 -15.13 -37.76
CA LEU A 45 -8.86 -14.88 -36.88
C LEU A 45 -10.01 -14.13 -37.57
N SER A 46 -10.01 -14.06 -38.91
CA SER A 46 -11.20 -13.66 -39.67
C SER A 46 -12.33 -14.69 -39.50
N GLU A 47 -13.60 -14.25 -39.54
CA GLU A 47 -14.78 -15.08 -39.20
C GLU A 47 -14.86 -16.41 -40.00
N GLU A 48 -14.38 -16.43 -41.25
CA GLU A 48 -14.41 -17.61 -42.12
C GLU A 48 -13.41 -18.72 -41.71
N TRP A 49 -12.31 -18.37 -41.04
CA TRP A 49 -11.28 -19.32 -40.61
C TRP A 49 -11.58 -19.91 -39.23
N LEU A 50 -12.15 -19.09 -38.34
CA LEU A 50 -12.58 -19.49 -37.01
C LEU A 50 -13.61 -20.63 -37.03
N ALA A 51 -14.58 -20.57 -37.94
CA ALA A 51 -15.60 -21.60 -38.07
C ALA A 51 -15.00 -22.97 -38.44
N ASN A 52 -13.94 -23.00 -39.26
CA ASN A 52 -13.25 -24.23 -39.64
C ASN A 52 -12.32 -24.76 -38.53
N ILE A 53 -11.63 -23.88 -37.79
CA ILE A 53 -10.76 -24.25 -36.66
C ILE A 53 -11.59 -24.87 -35.53
N LEU A 54 -12.75 -24.27 -35.23
CA LEU A 54 -13.66 -24.74 -34.19
C LEU A 54 -14.38 -26.06 -34.55
N GLN A 55 -14.54 -26.37 -35.84
CA GLN A 55 -15.11 -27.65 -36.29
C GLN A 55 -14.09 -28.79 -36.30
N HIS A 56 -12.79 -28.51 -36.46
CA HIS A 56 -11.78 -29.55 -36.69
C HIS A 56 -11.05 -30.06 -35.46
N GLN A 57 -11.05 -29.36 -34.33
CA GLN A 57 -10.36 -29.82 -33.12
C GLN A 57 -11.22 -29.69 -31.86
N ASN A 58 -11.14 -30.71 -30.99
CA ASN A 58 -11.61 -30.68 -29.60
C ASN A 58 -10.76 -29.69 -28.77
N LEU A 59 -10.81 -28.40 -29.12
CA LEU A 59 -10.18 -27.35 -28.33
C LEU A 59 -10.92 -27.23 -27.00
N SER A 60 -10.18 -27.02 -25.91
CA SER A 60 -10.81 -26.87 -24.59
C SER A 60 -11.71 -25.64 -24.58
N ALA A 61 -12.82 -25.72 -23.83
CA ALA A 61 -13.77 -24.63 -23.67
C ALA A 61 -13.08 -23.32 -23.22
N ASP A 62 -12.00 -23.44 -22.43
CA ASP A 62 -11.19 -22.32 -21.96
C ASP A 62 -10.50 -21.56 -23.10
N PHE A 63 -9.99 -22.26 -24.12
CA PHE A 63 -9.32 -21.62 -25.26
C PHE A 63 -10.34 -20.91 -26.17
N SER A 64 -11.50 -21.51 -26.38
CA SER A 64 -12.59 -20.93 -27.15
C SER A 64 -13.17 -19.68 -26.46
N GLY A 65 -13.30 -19.72 -25.13
CA GLY A 65 -13.69 -18.55 -24.31
C GLY A 65 -12.70 -17.41 -24.41
N MET A 66 -11.40 -17.70 -24.31
CA MET A 66 -10.35 -16.68 -24.35
C MET A 66 -10.25 -15.95 -25.72
N VAL A 67 -10.53 -16.65 -26.81
CA VAL A 67 -10.58 -16.07 -28.17
C VAL A 67 -11.87 -15.24 -28.37
N CYS A 68 -13.01 -15.72 -27.88
CA CYS A 68 -14.27 -14.96 -27.92
C CYS A 68 -14.23 -13.68 -27.05
N ASP A 69 -13.54 -13.71 -25.90
CA ASP A 69 -13.37 -12.54 -25.02
C ASP A 69 -12.47 -11.46 -25.64
N GLN A 70 -11.51 -11.85 -26.50
CA GLN A 70 -10.74 -10.88 -27.28
C GLN A 70 -11.50 -10.27 -28.45
N LEU A 71 -12.45 -11.02 -29.04
CA LEU A 71 -13.24 -10.57 -30.20
C LEU A 71 -14.48 -9.74 -29.85
N THR A 72 -15.05 -9.94 -28.67
CA THR A 72 -16.25 -9.20 -28.20
C THR A 72 -15.92 -7.90 -27.46
N ALA A 73 -14.66 -7.66 -27.14
CA ALA A 73 -14.22 -6.41 -26.54
C ALA A 73 -14.29 -5.27 -27.59
N LYS A 74 -15.08 -4.22 -27.29
CA LYS A 74 -15.03 -2.93 -28.01
C LYS A 74 -13.55 -2.54 -28.23
N PRO A 75 -13.19 -1.95 -29.39
CA PRO A 75 -11.80 -1.68 -29.73
C PRO A 75 -11.13 -0.89 -28.61
N LYS A 76 -10.24 -1.58 -27.88
CA LYS A 76 -9.45 -0.99 -26.81
C LYS A 76 -8.46 -0.01 -27.45
N PRO A 77 -8.38 1.25 -27.02
CA PRO A 77 -7.33 2.15 -27.50
C PRO A 77 -5.98 1.60 -27.06
N VAL A 78 -5.21 1.05 -28.01
CA VAL A 78 -3.81 0.68 -27.79
C VAL A 78 -2.99 1.97 -27.83
N LEU A 79 -2.85 2.61 -26.68
CA LEU A 79 -1.93 3.73 -26.49
C LEU A 79 -0.72 3.22 -25.70
N SER A 80 0.44 3.23 -26.35
CA SER A 80 1.75 2.90 -25.78
C SER A 80 2.28 4.04 -24.88
N SER A 81 1.45 4.59 -23.99
CA SER A 81 1.92 5.64 -23.08
C SER A 81 2.61 5.01 -21.89
N GLU A 82 3.88 5.36 -21.66
CA GLU A 82 4.66 5.00 -20.46
C GLU A 82 4.09 5.62 -19.16
N GLN A 83 3.06 6.46 -19.26
CA GLN A 83 2.42 7.17 -18.17
C GLN A 83 0.96 6.72 -17.96
N PRO A 84 0.50 6.59 -16.69
CA PRO A 84 -0.91 6.36 -16.38
C PRO A 84 -1.81 7.44 -16.96
N THR A 85 -2.86 7.00 -17.64
CA THR A 85 -3.76 7.88 -18.39
C THR A 85 -5.20 7.54 -18.07
N LEU A 86 -5.98 8.58 -17.80
CA LEU A 86 -7.41 8.49 -17.62
C LEU A 86 -8.13 8.85 -18.92
N PHE A 87 -9.02 7.98 -19.34
CA PHE A 87 -9.95 8.18 -20.44
C PHE A 87 -11.29 8.54 -19.83
N VAL A 88 -11.93 9.58 -20.33
CA VAL A 88 -13.28 9.96 -19.92
C VAL A 88 -14.17 9.96 -21.14
N GLU A 89 -15.20 9.12 -21.14
CA GLU A 89 -16.27 9.18 -22.11
C GLU A 89 -17.40 10.03 -21.55
N LEU A 90 -17.65 11.12 -22.25
CA LEU A 90 -18.74 12.05 -22.03
C LEU A 90 -19.85 11.70 -23.03
N GLY A 91 -21.08 11.48 -22.54
CA GLY A 91 -22.25 11.27 -23.38
C GLY A 91 -22.56 12.43 -24.34
N SER A 92 -23.60 12.29 -25.14
CA SER A 92 -23.83 13.11 -26.34
C SER A 92 -24.38 14.53 -26.10
N GLU A 93 -24.86 14.90 -24.89
CA GLU A 93 -25.39 16.25 -24.63
C GLU A 93 -25.14 16.79 -23.20
N PHE A 94 -24.71 18.06 -23.11
CA PHE A 94 -24.53 18.80 -21.85
C PHE A 94 -25.49 19.98 -21.78
N HIS A 95 -26.57 19.84 -21.01
CA HIS A 95 -27.48 20.95 -20.73
C HIS A 95 -27.99 20.93 -19.28
N VAL A 96 -28.46 22.09 -18.82
CA VAL A 96 -29.02 22.25 -17.48
C VAL A 96 -30.27 21.38 -17.34
N GLY A 97 -30.35 20.62 -16.25
CA GLY A 97 -31.44 19.69 -15.96
C GLY A 97 -31.22 18.26 -16.45
N CYS A 98 -30.10 17.97 -17.12
CA CYS A 98 -29.74 16.61 -17.51
C CYS A 98 -28.96 15.87 -16.42
N ASN A 99 -29.27 14.58 -16.33
CA ASN A 99 -28.39 13.59 -15.71
C ASN A 99 -27.45 13.08 -16.79
N ILE A 100 -26.15 13.16 -16.52
CA ILE A 100 -25.10 12.70 -17.43
C ILE A 100 -24.35 11.57 -16.76
N THR A 101 -24.18 10.50 -17.51
CA THR A 101 -23.31 9.39 -17.15
C THR A 101 -21.90 9.69 -17.64
N LEU A 102 -20.94 9.69 -16.72
CA LEU A 102 -19.52 9.78 -17.00
C LEU A 102 -18.89 8.42 -16.87
N ASP A 103 -18.35 7.90 -17.96
CA ASP A 103 -17.56 6.67 -17.94
C ASP A 103 -16.08 7.00 -17.88
N PHE A 104 -15.45 6.59 -16.79
CA PHE A 104 -14.03 6.78 -16.55
C PHE A 104 -13.31 5.47 -16.77
N HIS A 105 -12.25 5.50 -17.56
CA HIS A 105 -11.40 4.36 -17.79
C HIS A 105 -9.93 4.70 -17.52
N LEU A 106 -9.36 4.10 -16.49
CA LEU A 106 -7.98 4.29 -16.09
C LEU A 106 -7.10 3.21 -16.73
N MET A 107 -6.09 3.63 -17.48
CA MET A 107 -5.01 2.78 -17.95
C MET A 107 -3.73 3.07 -17.16
N VAL A 108 -3.10 2.02 -16.63
CA VAL A 108 -1.82 2.12 -15.90
C VAL A 108 -0.81 1.25 -16.65
N PRO A 109 0.37 1.77 -17.03
CA PRO A 109 1.41 0.98 -17.68
C PRO A 109 1.74 -0.26 -16.83
N LEU A 110 1.96 -1.39 -17.49
CA LEU A 110 2.31 -2.65 -16.83
C LEU A 110 3.62 -2.46 -16.06
N SER A 111 3.53 -2.25 -14.75
CA SER A 111 4.58 -2.64 -13.82
C SER A 111 4.22 -4.03 -13.29
N ASP A 112 5.22 -4.84 -12.96
CA ASP A 112 5.05 -6.24 -12.53
C ASP A 112 4.23 -6.41 -11.23
N SER A 113 3.76 -5.32 -10.61
CA SER A 113 2.93 -5.32 -9.42
C SER A 113 1.46 -5.07 -9.73
N VAL A 114 0.61 -5.95 -9.21
CA VAL A 114 -0.86 -5.85 -9.25
C VAL A 114 -1.30 -4.67 -8.37
N LEU A 115 -1.21 -3.45 -8.88
CA LEU A 115 -1.69 -2.26 -8.19
C LEU A 115 -3.19 -2.12 -8.41
N SER A 116 -3.99 -2.53 -7.44
CA SER A 116 -5.41 -2.14 -7.38
C SER A 116 -5.50 -0.69 -6.92
N PRO A 117 -5.84 0.27 -7.79
CA PRO A 117 -5.97 1.66 -7.38
C PRO A 117 -7.24 1.85 -6.53
N SER A 118 -7.22 2.84 -5.66
CA SER A 118 -8.43 3.46 -5.13
C SER A 118 -8.60 4.85 -5.73
N VAL A 119 -9.84 5.31 -5.85
CA VAL A 119 -10.18 6.61 -6.42
C VAL A 119 -11.04 7.41 -5.44
N ILE A 120 -10.75 8.69 -5.34
CA ILE A 120 -11.60 9.69 -4.69
C ILE A 120 -11.91 10.73 -5.75
N ALA A 121 -13.15 11.18 -5.78
CA ALA A 121 -13.59 12.12 -6.77
C ALA A 121 -14.34 13.29 -6.11
N ARG A 122 -13.95 14.49 -6.51
CA ARG A 122 -14.47 15.77 -6.00
C ARG A 122 -15.01 16.56 -7.17
N CYS A 123 -16.15 17.20 -6.97
CA CYS A 123 -16.81 17.99 -8.01
C CYS A 123 -17.08 19.39 -7.50
N SER A 124 -16.91 20.38 -8.38
CA SER A 124 -17.28 21.76 -8.05
C SER A 124 -18.76 21.89 -7.76
N LYS A 125 -19.10 22.69 -6.73
CA LYS A 125 -20.46 23.05 -6.35
C LYS A 125 -21.28 23.48 -7.58
N GLY A 126 -22.33 22.70 -7.87
CA GLY A 126 -23.23 22.92 -9.02
C GLY A 126 -23.44 21.69 -9.91
N LEU A 127 -22.45 20.78 -9.99
CA LEU A 127 -22.55 19.52 -10.75
C LEU A 127 -23.33 18.41 -10.04
N ASN A 128 -23.58 18.50 -8.73
CA ASN A 128 -24.38 17.53 -7.98
C ASN A 128 -25.01 18.12 -6.69
N GLY A 129 -25.03 19.46 -6.57
CA GLY A 129 -25.47 20.14 -5.33
C GLY A 129 -24.58 19.89 -4.10
N LYS A 130 -23.53 19.09 -4.23
CA LYS A 130 -22.56 18.70 -3.19
C LYS A 130 -21.13 18.89 -3.70
N ASP A 131 -20.18 19.07 -2.78
CA ASP A 131 -18.76 19.29 -3.09
C ASP A 131 -17.98 17.97 -3.31
N THR A 132 -18.56 16.84 -2.91
CA THR A 132 -18.02 15.49 -3.07
C THR A 132 -19.13 14.50 -3.43
N TRP A 133 -18.79 13.41 -4.13
CA TRP A 133 -19.71 12.27 -4.23
C TRP A 133 -19.81 11.58 -2.86
N ASP A 134 -21.02 11.19 -2.46
CA ASP A 134 -21.29 10.66 -1.13
C ASP A 134 -20.63 9.28 -0.90
N GLU A 135 -20.38 8.53 -1.98
CA GLU A 135 -19.69 7.25 -1.96
C GLU A 135 -18.40 7.33 -2.77
N ARG A 136 -17.33 6.67 -2.28
CA ARG A 136 -16.09 6.52 -3.06
C ARG A 136 -16.38 5.68 -4.31
N PRO A 137 -16.00 6.12 -5.52
CA PRO A 137 -16.25 5.35 -6.72
C PRO A 137 -15.61 3.97 -6.66
N ARG A 138 -16.36 2.94 -7.05
CA ARG A 138 -15.87 1.55 -7.06
C ARG A 138 -15.24 1.23 -8.41
N LEU A 139 -13.91 1.20 -8.45
CA LEU A 139 -13.15 0.78 -9.62
C LEU A 139 -13.41 -0.71 -9.93
N ARG A 140 -13.87 -1.00 -11.14
CA ARG A 140 -13.99 -2.33 -11.71
C ARG A 140 -12.73 -2.65 -12.49
N ARG A 141 -12.14 -3.81 -12.24
CA ARG A 141 -10.97 -4.27 -13.00
C ARG A 141 -11.44 -4.97 -14.26
N GLU A 142 -11.15 -4.36 -15.40
CA GLU A 142 -11.54 -4.81 -16.74
C GLU A 142 -10.36 -5.46 -17.50
N GLY A 143 -9.15 -5.39 -16.93
CA GLY A 143 -7.94 -5.99 -17.48
C GLY A 143 -6.76 -5.94 -16.51
N ARG A 144 -5.58 -6.40 -16.96
CA ARG A 144 -4.37 -6.41 -16.11
C ARG A 144 -3.96 -4.99 -15.67
N SER A 145 -4.07 -4.04 -16.59
CA SER A 145 -3.64 -2.64 -16.52
C SER A 145 -4.81 -1.65 -16.70
N TYR A 146 -6.04 -2.11 -16.54
CA TYR A 146 -7.22 -1.39 -16.97
C TYR A 146 -8.34 -1.46 -15.92
N TRP A 147 -8.82 -0.30 -15.51
CA TRP A 147 -9.91 -0.13 -14.56
C TRP A 147 -10.96 0.82 -15.11
N SER A 148 -12.22 0.60 -14.76
CA SER A 148 -13.32 1.47 -15.14
C SER A 148 -14.18 1.81 -13.93
N PHE A 149 -14.85 2.95 -13.97
CA PHE A 149 -15.97 3.27 -13.08
C PHE A 149 -16.88 4.27 -13.76
N THR A 150 -18.13 4.30 -13.31
CA THR A 150 -19.17 5.13 -13.90
C THR A 150 -19.80 5.98 -12.82
N GLU A 151 -20.00 7.25 -13.10
CA GLU A 151 -20.60 8.21 -12.16
C GLU A 151 -21.70 9.00 -12.84
N GLU A 152 -22.76 9.28 -12.09
CA GLU A 152 -23.88 10.08 -12.56
C GLU A 152 -23.79 11.51 -12.02
N ILE A 153 -23.94 12.47 -12.91
CA ILE A 153 -23.83 13.91 -12.62
C ILE A 153 -25.11 14.61 -13.02
N THR A 154 -25.66 15.41 -12.10
CA THR A 154 -26.85 16.24 -12.32
C THR A 154 -26.47 17.71 -12.49
N ILE A 155 -26.60 18.22 -13.71
CA ILE A 155 -26.25 19.62 -13.97
C ILE A 155 -27.38 20.55 -13.53
N ASN A 156 -27.15 21.30 -12.45
CA ASN A 156 -28.16 22.20 -11.90
C ASN A 156 -28.12 23.61 -12.50
N GLU A 157 -26.95 24.06 -12.96
CA GLU A 157 -26.73 25.43 -13.43
C GLU A 157 -25.79 25.47 -14.65
N PRO A 158 -25.89 26.49 -15.51
CA PRO A 158 -24.91 26.69 -16.58
C PRO A 158 -23.62 27.27 -16.01
N GLY A 159 -22.46 26.89 -16.54
CA GLY A 159 -21.19 27.32 -15.98
C GLY A 159 -19.98 26.52 -16.41
N SER A 160 -18.83 26.81 -15.81
CA SER A 160 -17.63 25.98 -15.91
C SER A 160 -17.41 25.29 -14.58
N PHE A 161 -17.27 23.98 -14.64
CA PHE A 161 -17.19 23.10 -13.49
C PHE A 161 -15.92 22.27 -13.56
N LEU A 162 -15.43 21.84 -12.40
CA LEU A 162 -14.22 21.03 -12.27
C LEU A 162 -14.58 19.70 -11.61
N VAL A 163 -14.13 18.62 -12.21
CA VAL A 163 -14.15 17.26 -11.64
C VAL A 163 -12.70 16.89 -11.37
N ASP A 164 -12.33 16.86 -10.10
CA ASP A 164 -11.01 16.47 -9.64
C ASP A 164 -11.05 15.01 -9.17
N LEU A 165 -10.16 14.21 -9.73
CA LEU A 165 -10.02 12.80 -9.42
C LEU A 165 -8.65 12.56 -8.81
N GLU A 166 -8.63 11.95 -7.64
CA GLU A 166 -7.43 11.52 -6.96
C GLU A 166 -7.34 10.00 -6.99
N PHE A 167 -6.21 9.48 -7.44
CA PHE A 167 -5.92 8.05 -7.48
C PHE A 167 -4.82 7.72 -6.49
N SER A 168 -5.02 6.66 -5.71
CA SER A 168 -4.00 6.13 -4.79
C SER A 168 -3.63 4.71 -5.19
N PHE A 169 -2.33 4.45 -5.27
CA PHE A 169 -1.77 3.15 -5.60
C PHE A 169 -1.08 2.54 -4.38
N GLY A 170 -1.18 1.22 -4.22
CA GLY A 170 -0.51 0.49 -3.12
C GLY A 170 1.01 0.44 -3.24
N SER A 171 1.59 0.89 -4.34
CA SER A 171 3.04 1.11 -4.51
C SER A 171 3.24 2.25 -5.52
N PRO A 172 4.42 2.90 -5.56
CA PRO A 172 4.68 3.95 -6.53
C PRO A 172 4.52 3.41 -7.94
N VAL A 173 3.82 4.15 -8.80
CA VAL A 173 3.63 3.73 -10.19
C VAL A 173 4.98 3.77 -10.94
N ASN A 174 5.79 4.79 -10.63
CA ASN A 174 7.22 4.87 -10.93
C ASN A 174 7.87 5.89 -9.98
N GLU A 175 9.20 6.05 -10.07
CA GLU A 175 9.97 6.96 -9.21
C GLU A 175 9.54 8.44 -9.36
N GLU A 176 9.12 8.86 -10.56
CA GLU A 176 8.78 10.25 -10.84
C GLU A 176 7.38 10.64 -10.35
N LEU A 177 6.39 9.79 -10.63
CA LEU A 177 4.97 10.04 -10.38
C LEU A 177 4.55 9.68 -8.96
N GLY A 178 5.19 8.69 -8.33
CA GLY A 178 4.84 8.26 -6.98
C GLY A 178 3.50 7.50 -6.90
N ARG A 179 2.90 7.51 -5.71
CA ARG A 179 1.70 6.73 -5.35
C ARG A 179 0.39 7.49 -5.48
N PHE A 180 0.43 8.81 -5.30
CA PHE A 180 -0.76 9.64 -5.28
C PHE A 180 -0.77 10.43 -6.56
N LEU A 181 -1.73 10.14 -7.42
CA LEU A 181 -1.89 10.82 -8.69
C LEU A 181 -3.21 11.59 -8.71
N ARG A 182 -3.30 12.58 -9.58
CA ARG A 182 -4.51 13.37 -9.79
C ARG A 182 -4.76 13.64 -11.27
N ALA A 183 -6.03 13.75 -11.62
CA ALA A 183 -6.53 14.28 -12.88
C ALA A 183 -7.63 15.30 -12.61
N SER A 184 -7.69 16.33 -13.45
CA SER A 184 -8.70 17.38 -13.38
C SER A 184 -9.38 17.50 -14.73
N LEU A 185 -10.70 17.34 -14.75
CA LEU A 185 -11.54 17.51 -15.93
C LEU A 185 -12.38 18.78 -15.77
N LYS A 186 -12.24 19.70 -16.72
CA LYS A 186 -13.05 20.92 -16.76
C LYS A 186 -14.25 20.70 -17.68
N VAL A 187 -15.46 20.69 -17.12
CA VAL A 187 -16.72 20.53 -17.85
C VAL A 187 -17.37 21.89 -18.02
N ARG A 188 -17.78 22.25 -19.25
CA ARG A 188 -18.44 23.53 -19.54
C ARG A 188 -19.88 23.30 -20.00
N VAL A 189 -20.83 23.83 -19.24
CA VAL A 189 -22.25 23.76 -19.54
C VAL A 189 -22.71 25.11 -20.11
N PRO A 190 -23.24 25.13 -21.34
CA PRO A 190 -23.70 26.36 -21.97
C PRO A 190 -24.99 26.92 -21.30
N PRO A 191 -25.23 28.24 -21.32
CA PRO A 191 -26.48 28.83 -20.87
C PRO A 191 -27.68 28.37 -21.74
N PRO A 192 -28.88 28.23 -21.17
CA PRO A 192 -30.08 27.91 -21.94
C PRO A 192 -30.38 29.03 -22.96
N GLY A 193 -30.54 28.66 -24.24
CA GLY A 193 -30.97 29.58 -25.31
C GLY A 193 -29.96 29.88 -26.44
N LEU A 194 -28.73 29.38 -26.39
CA LEU A 194 -27.73 29.55 -27.46
C LEU A 194 -27.73 28.37 -28.46
N LEU A 195 -28.86 28.09 -29.11
CA LEU A 195 -28.93 27.05 -30.15
C LEU A 195 -28.15 27.44 -31.44
N ASN A 196 -28.03 28.74 -31.74
CA ASN A 196 -27.46 29.22 -33.00
C ASN A 196 -25.98 29.66 -32.92
N ASN A 197 -25.33 29.54 -31.76
CA ASN A 197 -23.94 29.99 -31.56
C ASN A 197 -23.17 29.05 -30.62
N ARG A 198 -23.39 27.74 -30.76
CA ARG A 198 -22.73 26.71 -29.94
C ARG A 198 -21.22 26.75 -30.25
N LYS A 199 -20.40 27.14 -29.27
CA LYS A 199 -18.94 27.12 -29.36
C LYS A 199 -18.40 25.96 -28.53
N LEU A 200 -17.77 24.97 -29.17
CA LEU A 200 -17.02 23.92 -28.48
C LEU A 200 -15.61 24.46 -28.23
N GLU A 201 -15.23 24.61 -26.96
CA GLU A 201 -13.90 25.10 -26.59
C GLU A 201 -13.24 24.09 -25.66
N ILE A 202 -12.21 23.42 -26.17
CA ILE A 202 -11.44 22.42 -25.41
C ILE A 202 -10.09 23.04 -25.09
N GLU A 203 -9.82 23.22 -23.80
CA GLU A 203 -8.56 23.74 -23.29
C GLU A 203 -7.78 22.59 -22.65
N CYS A 204 -6.64 22.25 -23.24
CA CYS A 204 -5.78 21.16 -22.82
C CYS A 204 -4.43 21.69 -22.30
N GLU A 205 -3.86 21.02 -21.30
CA GLU A 205 -2.52 21.30 -20.79
C GLU A 205 -1.60 20.09 -20.94
N GLY A 206 -0.36 20.29 -21.41
CA GLY A 206 0.60 19.21 -21.66
C GLY A 206 0.36 18.50 -23.01
N ASN A 207 0.95 17.33 -23.23
CA ASN A 207 0.78 16.58 -24.49
C ASN A 207 -0.58 15.86 -24.49
N SER A 208 -1.64 16.53 -24.95
CA SER A 208 -2.98 15.97 -25.04
C SER A 208 -3.34 15.61 -26.48
N LEU A 209 -4.05 14.49 -26.65
CA LEU A 209 -4.53 14.02 -27.94
C LEU A 209 -6.07 14.11 -27.92
N VAL A 210 -6.64 14.81 -28.90
CA VAL A 210 -8.09 15.02 -29.00
C VAL A 210 -8.57 14.37 -30.29
N ASN A 211 -9.40 13.34 -30.16
CA ASN A 211 -9.96 12.61 -31.30
C ASN A 211 -11.41 13.04 -31.55
N TYR A 212 -11.69 13.54 -32.76
CA TYR A 212 -13.02 13.97 -33.21
C TYR A 212 -13.66 13.02 -34.23
N GLN A 213 -13.02 11.90 -34.53
CA GLN A 213 -13.51 10.95 -35.51
C GLN A 213 -14.88 10.40 -35.08
N GLY A 214 -15.89 10.54 -35.95
CA GLY A 214 -17.27 10.13 -35.67
C GLY A 214 -18.13 11.17 -34.94
N CYS A 215 -17.58 12.31 -34.52
CA CYS A 215 -18.37 13.35 -33.86
C CYS A 215 -19.18 14.18 -34.87
N ASP A 216 -20.49 14.31 -34.67
CA ASP A 216 -21.31 15.31 -35.38
C ASP A 216 -21.04 16.72 -34.82
N LEU A 217 -20.07 17.37 -35.43
CA LEU A 217 -19.65 18.72 -35.10
C LEU A 217 -20.53 19.81 -35.75
N SER A 218 -21.51 19.44 -36.58
CA SER A 218 -22.34 20.38 -37.35
C SER A 218 -23.25 21.25 -36.48
N SER A 219 -23.51 20.82 -35.25
CA SER A 219 -24.27 21.58 -34.27
C SER A 219 -23.48 22.73 -33.64
N PHE A 220 -22.16 22.83 -33.85
CA PHE A 220 -21.32 23.88 -33.31
C PHE A 220 -20.97 24.94 -34.36
N ALA A 221 -21.27 26.21 -34.07
CA ALA A 221 -20.90 27.35 -34.90
C ALA A 221 -19.40 27.66 -34.86
N THR A 222 -18.68 27.25 -33.82
CA THR A 222 -17.23 27.48 -33.68
C THR A 222 -16.60 26.38 -32.83
N ILE A 223 -15.46 25.85 -33.28
CA ILE A 223 -14.67 24.86 -32.53
C ILE A 223 -13.30 25.45 -32.27
N SER A 224 -12.91 25.51 -31.00
CA SER A 224 -11.67 26.15 -30.54
C SER A 224 -10.88 25.15 -29.70
N LEU A 225 -9.76 24.68 -30.24
CA LEU A 225 -8.77 23.90 -29.49
C LEU A 225 -7.73 24.87 -28.93
N LYS A 226 -7.62 24.93 -27.62
CA LYS A 226 -6.62 25.74 -26.94
C LYS A 226 -5.66 24.81 -26.21
N GLY A 227 -4.38 25.03 -26.42
CA GLY A 227 -3.33 24.26 -25.79
C GLY A 227 -2.13 25.14 -25.47
N LYS A 228 -1.42 24.81 -24.40
CA LYS A 228 -0.14 25.44 -24.06
C LYS A 228 1.00 24.50 -24.48
N GLY A 229 1.87 24.94 -25.38
CA GLY A 229 3.06 24.19 -25.84
C GLY A 229 2.78 23.26 -27.04
N ASN A 230 3.48 22.12 -27.14
CA ASN A 230 3.32 21.08 -28.20
C ASN A 230 2.06 20.20 -27.99
N SER A 231 1.01 20.80 -27.44
CA SER A 231 0.00 20.11 -26.63
C SER A 231 -1.14 19.43 -27.38
N ILE A 232 -1.23 19.55 -28.71
CA ILE A 232 -2.41 19.10 -29.47
C ILE A 232 -1.96 18.30 -30.69
N GLN A 233 -2.35 17.02 -30.75
CA GLN A 233 -2.38 16.23 -31.98
C GLN A 233 -3.84 15.93 -32.35
N ASN A 234 -4.28 16.43 -33.51
CA ASN A 234 -5.64 16.24 -34.02
C ASN A 234 -5.63 15.13 -35.07
N PHE A 235 -6.45 14.10 -34.87
CA PHE A 235 -6.63 13.02 -35.85
C PHE A 235 -7.92 13.26 -36.64
N LEU A 236 -7.76 13.76 -37.87
CA LEU A 236 -8.80 13.88 -38.89
C LEU A 236 -8.37 13.03 -40.09
N GLN A 237 -8.75 11.75 -40.13
CA GLN A 237 -8.71 10.98 -41.37
C GLN A 237 -10.06 11.14 -42.08
N VAL A 238 -10.16 12.14 -42.95
CA VAL A 238 -11.25 12.25 -43.91
C VAL A 238 -10.92 11.33 -45.08
N SER A 239 -11.53 10.16 -45.12
CA SER A 239 -11.64 9.34 -46.34
C SER A 239 -13.08 9.41 -46.81
N HIS A 240 -13.37 10.31 -47.75
CA HIS A 240 -14.65 10.31 -48.45
C HIS A 240 -14.72 9.08 -49.38
N SER A 241 -15.54 8.09 -49.04
CA SER A 241 -16.14 7.20 -50.03
C SER A 241 -17.43 6.55 -49.50
N ASN A 242 -18.55 7.11 -49.97
CA ASN A 242 -19.86 6.52 -50.25
C ASN A 242 -20.47 5.46 -49.32
N GLN A 243 -21.48 5.91 -48.58
CA GLN A 243 -22.81 5.32 -48.33
C GLN A 243 -22.94 3.78 -48.32
N ASN A 244 -23.26 3.23 -47.16
CA ASN A 244 -24.51 2.50 -46.97
C ASN A 244 -24.93 2.48 -45.48
N SER A 245 -26.23 2.29 -45.29
CA SER A 245 -27.11 2.70 -44.20
C SER A 245 -27.03 1.93 -42.87
N ALA A 246 -27.43 2.66 -41.82
CA ALA A 246 -28.08 2.21 -40.58
C ALA A 246 -27.21 1.59 -39.46
N GLN A 247 -26.52 2.47 -38.74
CA GLN A 247 -26.54 2.56 -37.28
C GLN A 247 -26.15 4.00 -36.93
N GLN A 248 -27.07 4.78 -36.35
CA GLN A 248 -26.71 6.06 -35.74
C GLN A 248 -25.83 5.72 -34.53
N GLU A 249 -24.52 5.75 -34.72
CA GLU A 249 -23.58 5.69 -33.60
C GLU A 249 -23.80 6.94 -32.75
N GLU A 250 -24.14 6.74 -31.48
CA GLU A 250 -24.22 7.82 -30.49
C GLU A 250 -22.88 8.57 -30.45
N THR A 251 -22.94 9.88 -30.55
CA THR A 251 -21.80 10.78 -30.58
C THR A 251 -21.14 10.81 -29.19
N ILE A 252 -20.13 9.96 -28.94
CA ILE A 252 -19.42 9.90 -27.66
C ILE A 252 -18.21 10.84 -27.69
N LEU A 253 -18.16 11.81 -26.77
CA LEU A 253 -17.06 12.76 -26.66
C LEU A 253 -15.99 12.21 -25.70
N ARG A 254 -14.73 12.10 -26.13
CA ARG A 254 -13.67 11.41 -25.38
C ARG A 254 -12.54 12.35 -24.97
N HIS A 255 -12.12 12.27 -23.70
CA HIS A 255 -10.96 12.98 -23.17
C HIS A 255 -9.88 12.04 -22.69
N LEU A 256 -8.63 12.34 -23.05
CA LEU A 256 -7.42 11.67 -22.60
C LEU A 256 -6.65 12.60 -21.65
N ILE A 257 -6.53 12.20 -20.38
CA ILE A 257 -5.91 13.00 -19.32
C ILE A 257 -4.75 12.22 -18.71
N PRO A 258 -3.48 12.62 -18.95
CA PRO A 258 -2.35 12.00 -18.26
C PRO A 258 -2.41 12.34 -16.77
N LEU A 259 -2.21 11.32 -15.93
CA LEU A 259 -2.21 11.50 -14.47
C LEU A 259 -0.94 12.22 -14.01
N LYS A 260 -1.09 13.21 -13.13
CA LYS A 260 0.01 13.99 -12.54
C LYS A 260 0.19 13.62 -11.07
N ARG A 261 1.39 13.80 -10.52
CA ARG A 261 1.65 13.61 -9.08
C ARG A 261 0.78 14.56 -8.24
N ASN A 262 0.15 14.02 -7.21
CA ASN A 262 -0.58 14.78 -6.21
C ASN A 262 0.37 15.17 -5.07
N TYR A 263 1.02 16.32 -5.19
CA TYR A 263 2.01 16.79 -4.22
C TYR A 263 1.42 17.06 -2.83
N GLU A 264 0.19 17.57 -2.76
CA GLU A 264 -0.50 17.84 -1.48
C GLU A 264 -0.63 16.56 -0.66
N ARG A 265 -1.17 15.51 -1.28
CA ARG A 265 -1.30 14.21 -0.63
C ARG A 265 0.03 13.50 -0.44
N THR A 266 1.01 13.72 -1.32
CA THR A 266 2.35 13.13 -1.14
C THR A 266 3.01 13.60 0.17
N VAL A 267 2.81 14.86 0.56
CA VAL A 267 3.43 15.43 1.78
C VAL A 267 2.75 14.94 3.06
N GLU A 268 1.46 14.62 3.00
CA GLU A 268 0.69 14.12 4.15
C GLU A 268 0.99 12.66 4.48
N HIS A 269 1.54 11.90 3.54
CA HIS A 269 1.78 10.47 3.69
C HIS A 269 3.24 10.16 4.05
N PRO A 270 3.47 9.10 4.84
CA PRO A 270 4.83 8.68 5.18
C PRO A 270 5.59 8.20 3.95
N PHE A 271 6.90 8.37 3.96
CA PHE A 271 7.78 7.87 2.91
C PHE A 271 9.08 7.33 3.52
N ILE A 272 9.66 6.32 2.89
CA ILE A 272 10.95 5.77 3.31
C ILE A 272 12.07 6.70 2.84
N SER A 273 12.97 7.03 3.76
CA SER A 273 14.14 7.86 3.47
C SER A 273 14.96 7.27 2.31
N SER A 274 15.31 8.12 1.36
CA SER A 274 16.22 7.79 0.26
C SER A 274 17.67 8.23 0.54
N ALA A 275 17.94 8.75 1.74
CA ALA A 275 19.26 9.26 2.10
C ALA A 275 20.31 8.12 2.07
N LYS A 276 21.49 8.46 1.54
CA LYS A 276 22.57 7.49 1.33
C LYS A 276 23.06 6.95 2.68
N GLY A 277 23.02 5.64 2.83
CA GLY A 277 23.52 4.93 4.01
C GLY A 277 22.42 4.32 4.88
N PHE A 278 21.16 4.70 4.68
CA PHE A 278 20.04 4.07 5.37
C PHE A 278 19.55 2.85 4.59
N LYS A 279 19.97 1.67 5.04
CA LYS A 279 19.52 0.37 4.52
C LYS A 279 19.09 -0.51 5.69
N PRO A 280 17.80 -0.88 5.78
CA PRO A 280 17.30 -1.57 6.95
C PRO A 280 18.11 -2.84 7.23
N SER A 281 18.49 -3.04 8.49
CA SER A 281 19.06 -4.31 8.92
C SER A 281 17.92 -5.30 9.11
N LYS A 282 17.98 -6.43 8.40
CA LYS A 282 17.00 -7.51 8.55
C LYS A 282 17.21 -8.22 9.88
N SER A 283 16.40 -7.86 10.87
CA SER A 283 16.40 -8.42 12.21
C SER A 283 15.01 -8.32 12.84
N ARG A 284 14.64 -9.31 13.65
CA ARG A 284 13.44 -9.24 14.50
C ARG A 284 13.71 -8.57 15.85
N THR A 285 14.94 -8.18 16.10
CA THR A 285 15.39 -7.54 17.33
C THR A 285 16.20 -6.28 17.04
N LEU A 286 16.06 -5.29 17.91
CA LEU A 286 16.78 -4.03 17.86
C LEU A 286 17.29 -3.68 19.26
N GLY A 287 18.60 -3.55 19.42
CA GLY A 287 19.21 -3.06 20.64
C GLY A 287 19.34 -1.55 20.63
N LEU A 288 18.94 -0.92 21.73
CA LEU A 288 19.16 0.50 22.00
C LEU A 288 20.06 0.63 23.23
N GLU A 289 21.21 1.27 23.07
CA GLU A 289 22.14 1.56 24.16
C GLU A 289 22.19 3.06 24.44
N PHE A 290 22.03 3.43 25.71
CA PHE A 290 22.00 4.82 26.17
C PHE A 290 23.34 5.21 26.81
N GLU A 291 23.69 6.50 26.77
CA GLU A 291 24.95 7.01 27.35
C GLU A 291 25.09 6.75 28.85
N ASN A 292 23.97 6.66 29.57
CA ASN A 292 23.93 6.35 31.00
C ASN A 292 24.13 4.85 31.31
N GLY A 293 24.36 4.01 30.29
CA GLY A 293 24.55 2.57 30.43
C GLY A 293 23.26 1.76 30.45
N HIS A 294 22.08 2.40 30.41
CA HIS A 294 20.82 1.68 30.20
C HIS A 294 20.79 1.04 28.82
N ARG A 295 20.07 -0.07 28.71
CA ARG A 295 19.89 -0.82 27.48
C ARG A 295 18.44 -1.26 27.33
N THR A 296 17.92 -1.16 26.12
CA THR A 296 16.58 -1.62 25.77
C THR A 296 16.66 -2.55 24.57
N LEU A 297 16.10 -3.74 24.70
CA LEU A 297 15.91 -4.68 23.58
C LEU A 297 14.48 -4.59 23.08
N ILE A 298 14.30 -4.22 21.82
CA ILE A 298 13.01 -4.23 21.14
C ILE A 298 12.87 -5.53 20.34
N LEU A 299 11.77 -6.26 20.50
CA LEU A 299 11.46 -7.49 19.78
C LEU A 299 10.17 -7.32 18.96
N ASN A 300 10.22 -7.61 17.66
CA ASN A 300 9.04 -7.62 16.77
C ASN A 300 8.58 -9.06 16.53
N GLN A 301 7.92 -9.67 17.52
CA GLN A 301 7.48 -11.06 17.45
C GLN A 301 6.11 -11.25 18.13
N ILE A 302 5.30 -12.19 17.63
CA ILE A 302 4.01 -12.56 18.26
C ILE A 302 4.23 -13.24 19.61
N GLN A 303 5.33 -13.97 19.73
CA GLN A 303 5.61 -14.81 20.88
C GLN A 303 7.09 -14.73 21.21
N ILE A 304 7.40 -14.56 22.48
CA ILE A 304 8.76 -14.52 23.02
C ILE A 304 8.93 -15.54 24.12
N GLN A 305 10.11 -16.15 24.18
CA GLN A 305 10.50 -17.11 25.19
C GLN A 305 11.56 -16.51 26.10
N MET A 306 11.39 -16.72 27.41
CA MET A 306 12.31 -16.26 28.43
C MET A 306 12.77 -17.42 29.31
N GLY A 307 14.04 -17.41 29.67
CA GLY A 307 14.63 -18.47 30.48
C GLY A 307 16.11 -18.24 30.70
N ARG A 308 16.78 -19.21 31.31
CA ARG A 308 18.22 -19.15 31.51
C ARG A 308 18.93 -19.64 30.26
N ASP A 309 19.72 -18.79 29.63
CA ASP A 309 20.56 -19.25 28.52
C ASP A 309 21.69 -20.16 29.02
N ASP A 310 21.91 -21.24 28.26
CA ASP A 310 23.04 -22.14 28.40
C ASP A 310 23.95 -21.90 27.20
N PRO A 311 25.07 -21.17 27.34
CA PRO A 311 25.95 -20.87 26.21
C PRO A 311 26.50 -22.13 25.51
N SER A 312 26.45 -23.30 26.16
CA SER A 312 26.86 -24.57 25.58
C SER A 312 25.81 -25.23 24.68
N LYS A 313 24.56 -24.76 24.74
CA LYS A 313 23.43 -25.24 23.94
C LYS A 313 22.82 -24.03 23.28
N ASN A 314 23.12 -23.82 21.98
CA ASN A 314 22.62 -22.71 21.14
C ASN A 314 21.46 -21.93 21.76
N PRO A 315 21.59 -20.60 21.98
CA PRO A 315 20.61 -19.82 22.71
C PRO A 315 19.22 -20.07 22.17
N ARG A 316 18.30 -20.48 23.05
CA ARG A 316 16.93 -20.87 22.71
C ARG A 316 15.90 -19.81 23.10
N ASN A 317 16.28 -18.88 23.97
CA ASN A 317 15.39 -17.85 24.48
C ASN A 317 15.61 -16.54 23.74
N ASP A 318 14.53 -15.81 23.51
CA ASP A 318 14.59 -14.45 22.99
C ASP A 318 15.12 -13.49 24.08
N ILE A 319 14.82 -13.81 25.35
CA ILE A 319 15.30 -13.08 26.53
C ILE A 319 15.97 -14.04 27.51
N ALA A 320 17.30 -13.91 27.65
CA ALA A 320 18.07 -14.62 28.66
C ALA A 320 18.01 -13.92 30.01
N LEU A 321 17.46 -14.61 31.00
CA LEU A 321 17.33 -14.14 32.37
C LEU A 321 18.48 -14.67 33.21
N ARG A 322 19.11 -13.75 33.96
CA ARG A 322 20.20 -14.06 34.89
C ARG A 322 20.34 -12.96 35.94
N TRP A 323 20.87 -13.32 37.11
CA TRP A 323 21.23 -12.37 38.15
C TRP A 323 22.64 -11.83 37.93
N ILE A 324 22.81 -10.51 37.99
CA ILE A 324 24.06 -9.78 37.73
C ILE A 324 24.41 -8.92 38.97
N PRO A 325 25.68 -8.83 39.41
CA PRO A 325 26.87 -9.52 38.86
C PRO A 325 26.86 -11.02 39.20
N MET A 326 27.61 -11.81 38.43
CA MET A 326 27.69 -13.28 38.58
C MET A 326 28.57 -13.71 39.77
N ASP A 327 28.21 -13.29 40.98
CA ASP A 327 28.76 -13.85 42.22
C ASP A 327 28.14 -15.22 42.56
N GLU A 328 28.67 -15.91 43.58
CA GLU A 328 28.21 -17.26 43.93
C GLU A 328 26.72 -17.32 44.28
N LYS A 329 26.22 -16.30 45.00
CA LYS A 329 24.81 -16.21 45.40
C LYS A 329 23.88 -15.94 44.21
N ASN A 330 24.25 -15.02 43.33
CA ASN A 330 23.51 -14.68 42.11
C ASN A 330 23.57 -15.82 41.09
N ARG A 331 24.68 -16.56 41.04
CA ARG A 331 24.79 -17.78 40.24
C ARG A 331 23.78 -18.82 40.71
N GLU A 332 23.69 -19.09 42.01
CA GLU A 332 22.67 -20.00 42.55
C GLU A 332 21.25 -19.56 42.20
N ARG A 333 20.94 -18.26 42.32
CA ARG A 333 19.63 -17.71 41.95
C ARG A 333 19.35 -17.85 40.46
N SER A 334 20.32 -17.55 39.61
CA SER A 334 20.21 -17.75 38.16
C SER A 334 19.98 -19.22 37.80
N LEU A 335 20.59 -20.16 38.54
CA LEU A 335 20.38 -21.59 38.33
C LEU A 335 18.96 -22.06 38.66
N ARG A 336 18.19 -21.31 39.47
CA ARG A 336 16.77 -21.59 39.75
C ARG A 336 15.86 -21.29 38.56
N ILE A 337 16.28 -20.39 37.68
CA ILE A 337 15.60 -20.10 36.44
C ILE A 337 15.86 -21.29 35.49
N SER A 338 14.77 -21.98 35.12
CA SER A 338 14.81 -23.03 34.09
C SER A 338 15.34 -22.52 32.75
N GLY A 339 15.96 -23.41 31.98
CA GLY A 339 16.51 -23.06 30.67
C GLY A 339 15.46 -22.49 29.72
N GLU A 340 14.29 -23.14 29.67
CA GLU A 340 13.07 -22.61 29.06
C GLU A 340 12.09 -22.42 30.23
N HIS A 341 11.77 -21.19 30.60
CA HIS A 341 11.01 -20.92 31.83
C HIS A 341 9.58 -20.51 31.51
N VAL A 342 9.42 -19.45 30.74
CA VAL A 342 8.13 -18.84 30.46
C VAL A 342 8.08 -18.37 29.02
N ARG A 343 6.88 -18.38 28.47
CA ARG A 343 6.58 -17.88 27.13
C ARG A 343 5.47 -16.85 27.22
N LEU A 344 5.69 -15.70 26.62
CA LEU A 344 4.68 -14.67 26.43
C LEU A 344 4.23 -14.71 24.97
N GLY A 345 2.93 -14.71 24.73
CA GLY A 345 2.37 -14.65 23.38
C GLY A 345 1.16 -13.74 23.31
N LEU A 346 1.01 -13.01 22.21
CA LEU A 346 -0.19 -12.23 21.94
C LEU A 346 -1.21 -13.10 21.21
N ASP A 347 -2.43 -13.15 21.70
CA ASP A 347 -3.57 -13.73 20.99
C ASP A 347 -4.75 -12.74 20.94
N GLN A 348 -5.90 -13.17 20.43
CA GLN A 348 -7.09 -12.32 20.29
C GLN A 348 -7.74 -11.90 21.62
N PHE A 349 -7.33 -12.49 22.75
CA PHE A 349 -7.90 -12.24 24.08
C PHE A 349 -6.96 -11.45 25.00
N GLY A 350 -5.69 -11.29 24.63
CA GLY A 350 -4.70 -10.55 25.40
C GLY A 350 -3.32 -11.19 25.37
N ILE A 351 -2.57 -11.01 26.46
CA ILE A 351 -1.23 -11.58 26.59
C ILE A 351 -1.31 -12.90 27.34
N ARG A 352 -0.92 -13.97 26.67
CA ARG A 352 -0.84 -15.31 27.24
C ARG A 352 0.52 -15.52 27.89
N VAL A 353 0.52 -15.80 29.19
CA VAL A 353 1.70 -16.24 29.95
C VAL A 353 1.63 -17.75 30.12
N THR A 354 2.62 -18.46 29.59
CA THR A 354 2.68 -19.93 29.65
C THR A 354 3.93 -20.38 30.40
N ASP A 355 3.76 -21.17 31.45
CA ASP A 355 4.88 -21.80 32.16
C ASP A 355 5.38 -23.00 31.35
N LEU A 356 6.66 -22.99 30.96
CA LEU A 356 7.26 -24.03 30.10
C LEU A 356 7.78 -25.22 30.91
N ASN A 357 6.94 -25.74 31.80
CA ASN A 357 7.30 -26.80 32.73
C ASN A 357 8.50 -26.44 33.61
N SER A 358 8.55 -25.19 34.07
CA SER A 358 9.65 -24.71 34.89
C SER A 358 9.77 -25.52 36.19
N THR A 359 10.98 -25.58 36.74
CA THR A 359 11.25 -26.37 37.95
C THR A 359 10.69 -25.70 39.21
N ARG A 360 10.62 -24.37 39.19
CA ARG A 360 10.28 -23.52 40.34
C ARG A 360 8.98 -22.73 40.15
N GLY A 361 8.31 -22.90 39.02
CA GLY A 361 7.04 -22.27 38.73
C GLY A 361 7.16 -20.81 38.30
N THR A 362 6.08 -20.36 37.67
CA THR A 362 5.80 -18.97 37.30
C THR A 362 4.58 -18.52 38.08
N SER A 363 4.57 -17.28 38.58
CA SER A 363 3.39 -16.68 39.19
C SER A 363 3.12 -15.29 38.62
N SER A 364 1.85 -14.92 38.55
CA SER A 364 1.35 -13.71 37.94
C SER A 364 0.40 -13.03 38.92
N ASN A 365 0.72 -11.81 39.36
CA ASN A 365 0.04 -11.13 40.47
C ASN A 365 -0.23 -12.05 41.67
N LYS A 366 0.77 -12.85 42.04
CA LYS A 366 0.72 -13.86 43.13
C LYS A 366 -0.17 -15.08 42.88
N THR A 367 -0.78 -15.20 41.70
CA THR A 367 -1.48 -16.40 41.26
C THR A 367 -0.50 -17.32 40.53
N ALA A 368 -0.36 -18.57 40.99
CA ALA A 368 0.52 -19.54 40.34
C ALA A 368 -0.03 -19.92 38.95
N VAL A 369 0.84 -19.89 37.95
CA VAL A 369 0.56 -20.46 36.63
C VAL A 369 0.78 -21.97 36.76
N VAL A 370 -0.24 -22.76 36.42
CA VAL A 370 -0.14 -24.22 36.43
C VAL A 370 1.03 -24.63 35.55
N LYS A 371 1.86 -25.57 36.02
CA LYS A 371 3.02 -26.07 35.28
C LYS A 371 2.60 -26.62 33.91
N GLY A 372 3.18 -26.11 32.82
CA GLY A 372 2.78 -26.45 31.45
C GLY A 372 1.45 -25.82 31.01
N GLY A 373 0.79 -25.07 31.89
CA GLY A 373 -0.44 -24.34 31.65
C GLY A 373 -0.19 -22.87 31.29
N SER A 374 -1.27 -22.19 30.96
CA SER A 374 -1.25 -20.77 30.57
C SER A 374 -2.32 -19.97 31.31
N ILE A 375 -2.03 -18.71 31.58
CA ILE A 375 -3.00 -17.70 31.98
C ILE A 375 -3.07 -16.62 30.89
N CYS A 376 -4.21 -15.92 30.82
CA CYS A 376 -4.38 -14.79 29.92
C CYS A 376 -4.48 -13.52 30.77
N ILE A 377 -3.64 -12.54 30.48
CA ILE A 377 -3.70 -11.18 31.00
C ILE A 377 -4.69 -10.42 30.13
N ASP A 378 -5.83 -10.07 30.71
CA ASP A 378 -6.90 -9.32 30.04
C ASP A 378 -6.60 -7.82 30.20
N LEU A 379 -6.13 -7.23 29.11
CA LEU A 379 -5.62 -5.86 29.09
C LEU A 379 -6.75 -4.81 29.17
N GLU A 380 -8.01 -5.21 28.99
CA GLU A 380 -9.17 -4.33 29.19
C GLU A 380 -9.56 -4.23 30.67
N LYS A 381 -9.26 -5.27 31.47
CA LYS A 381 -9.70 -5.38 32.87
C LYS A 381 -8.59 -5.17 33.88
N GLU A 382 -7.36 -5.53 33.54
CA GLU A 382 -6.21 -5.42 34.44
C GLU A 382 -5.53 -4.05 34.28
N THR A 383 -4.86 -3.60 35.35
CA THR A 383 -4.11 -2.33 35.36
C THR A 383 -3.09 -2.28 34.23
N ALA A 384 -2.72 -1.07 33.79
CA ALA A 384 -1.70 -0.88 32.75
C ALA A 384 -0.34 -1.55 33.06
N SER A 385 -0.09 -1.88 34.34
CA SER A 385 1.06 -2.66 34.80
C SER A 385 0.61 -3.98 35.44
N HIS A 386 1.36 -5.06 35.19
CA HIS A 386 1.09 -6.41 35.66
C HIS A 386 2.37 -7.11 36.15
N GLY A 387 2.33 -7.70 37.34
CA GLY A 387 3.50 -8.33 37.96
C GLY A 387 3.67 -9.80 37.57
N LEU A 388 4.89 -10.19 37.21
CA LEU A 388 5.28 -11.56 36.89
C LEU A 388 6.49 -11.97 37.74
N THR A 389 6.38 -13.05 38.51
CA THR A 389 7.49 -13.57 39.32
C THR A 389 7.87 -14.96 38.83
N LEU A 390 9.14 -15.12 38.46
CA LEU A 390 9.75 -16.35 37.95
C LEU A 390 10.68 -16.93 39.01
N ALA A 391 10.70 -18.26 39.11
CA ALA A 391 11.59 -18.97 40.04
C ALA A 391 11.54 -18.45 41.50
N GLU A 392 10.36 -18.04 41.97
CA GLU A 392 10.07 -17.50 43.30
C GLU A 392 10.61 -16.08 43.59
N ASP A 393 11.73 -15.64 43.00
CA ASP A 393 12.41 -14.39 43.38
C ASP A 393 12.81 -13.45 42.22
N PHE A 394 12.62 -13.86 40.97
CA PHE A 394 12.92 -13.04 39.80
C PHE A 394 11.66 -12.28 39.36
N GLU A 395 11.58 -10.99 39.70
CA GLU A 395 10.39 -10.16 39.53
C GLU A 395 10.50 -9.30 38.28
N LEU A 396 9.47 -9.39 37.45
CA LEU A 396 9.28 -8.63 36.22
C LEU A 396 7.97 -7.83 36.31
N GLU A 397 7.95 -6.69 35.63
CA GLU A 397 6.77 -5.86 35.44
C GLU A 397 6.45 -5.78 33.95
N LEU A 398 5.23 -6.15 33.58
CA LEU A 398 4.70 -6.01 32.23
C LEU A 398 3.86 -4.74 32.18
N THR A 399 4.27 -3.73 31.42
CA THR A 399 3.52 -2.50 31.21
C THR A 399 3.02 -2.42 29.78
N ALA A 400 1.69 -2.35 29.59
CA ALA A 400 1.09 -2.18 28.27
C ALA A 400 0.99 -0.69 27.91
N TYR A 401 1.34 -0.37 26.67
CA TYR A 401 1.28 0.98 26.11
C TYR A 401 0.16 1.05 25.08
N PRO A 402 -1.00 1.65 25.44
CA PRO A 402 -2.12 1.74 24.51
C PRO A 402 -1.82 2.73 23.37
N PHE A 403 -2.61 2.67 22.30
CA PHE A 403 -2.72 3.81 21.39
C PHE A 403 -3.88 4.71 21.82
N ALA A 404 -3.67 6.03 21.81
CA ALA A 404 -4.54 7.01 22.47
C ALA A 404 -5.89 7.25 21.77
N GLU A 405 -6.01 6.85 20.51
CA GLU A 405 -7.19 7.12 19.68
C GLU A 405 -8.06 5.86 19.60
N GLN A 406 -9.36 5.98 19.89
CA GLN A 406 -10.32 4.95 19.48
C GLN A 406 -10.39 4.96 17.96
N ILE A 407 -9.82 3.92 17.35
CA ILE A 407 -9.83 3.74 15.91
C ILE A 407 -11.09 2.95 15.58
N ASP A 408 -12.16 3.65 15.17
CA ASP A 408 -13.44 3.04 14.80
C ASP A 408 -13.36 2.27 13.48
N SER A 409 -12.42 2.62 12.60
CA SER A 409 -12.18 1.93 11.33
C SER A 409 -10.69 1.83 10.96
N PHE A 410 -10.31 0.80 10.19
CA PHE A 410 -8.92 0.64 9.71
C PHE A 410 -8.39 1.84 8.91
N ASP A 411 -9.27 2.57 8.23
CA ASP A 411 -8.91 3.76 7.44
C ASP A 411 -8.55 4.95 8.35
N ASP A 412 -9.01 4.96 9.61
CA ASP A 412 -8.74 6.02 10.60
C ASP A 412 -7.43 5.79 11.37
N ASP A 413 -6.77 4.66 11.14
CA ASP A 413 -5.53 4.34 11.83
C ASP A 413 -4.37 5.19 11.29
N PRO A 414 -3.70 6.01 12.12
CA PRO A 414 -2.60 6.85 11.67
C PRO A 414 -1.40 6.05 11.16
N LEU A 415 -1.34 4.74 11.42
CA LEU A 415 -0.34 3.82 10.86
C LEU A 415 -0.79 3.13 9.56
N PHE A 416 -2.04 3.25 9.15
CA PHE A 416 -2.55 2.68 7.89
C PHE A 416 -1.88 3.24 6.62
N PRO A 417 -1.58 4.55 6.51
CA PRO A 417 -0.81 5.09 5.39
C PRO A 417 0.50 4.37 5.15
N TYR A 418 1.07 3.83 6.22
CA TYR A 418 2.31 3.10 6.19
C TYR A 418 2.12 1.72 5.55
N ALA A 419 1.03 1.00 5.84
CA ALA A 419 0.69 -0.27 5.18
C ALA A 419 0.72 -0.18 3.64
N ALA A 420 0.23 0.95 3.10
CA ALA A 420 0.32 1.24 1.69
C ALA A 420 1.79 1.38 1.25
N GLU A 421 2.65 2.06 2.01
CA GLU A 421 4.08 2.18 1.72
C GLU A 421 4.78 0.83 1.45
N TRP A 422 4.31 -0.27 2.03
CA TRP A 422 4.97 -1.58 1.95
C TRP A 422 4.22 -2.68 1.20
N GLY A 423 3.27 -2.32 0.34
CA GLY A 423 2.58 -3.30 -0.52
C GLY A 423 1.27 -3.86 0.07
N GLY A 424 0.65 -3.13 1.00
CA GLY A 424 -0.78 -3.20 1.29
C GLY A 424 -1.22 -4.29 2.27
N ARG A 425 -0.33 -5.11 2.82
CA ARG A 425 -0.70 -6.12 3.83
C ARG A 425 -0.04 -5.86 5.18
N LEU A 426 -0.87 -5.53 6.16
CA LEU A 426 -0.44 -5.41 7.55
C LEU A 426 -0.01 -6.77 8.14
N PRO A 427 1.06 -6.83 8.94
CA PRO A 427 1.42 -8.04 9.68
C PRO A 427 0.28 -8.52 10.58
N GLN A 428 0.15 -9.84 10.75
CA GLN A 428 -0.87 -10.43 11.62
C GLN A 428 -0.78 -9.92 13.07
N LEU A 429 0.44 -9.64 13.55
CA LEU A 429 0.72 -9.03 14.85
C LEU A 429 -0.01 -7.68 15.04
N TRP A 430 0.00 -6.82 14.01
CA TRP A 430 -0.66 -5.52 14.05
C TRP A 430 -2.17 -5.68 14.20
N ASN A 431 -2.79 -6.64 13.50
CA ASN A 431 -4.23 -6.88 13.59
C ASN A 431 -4.66 -7.31 15.00
N TYR A 432 -3.88 -8.16 15.67
CA TYR A 432 -4.15 -8.52 17.07
C TYR A 432 -3.98 -7.32 18.00
N ALA A 433 -2.89 -6.58 17.82
CA ALA A 433 -2.56 -5.42 18.63
C ALA A 433 -3.59 -4.28 18.51
N GLN A 434 -4.11 -4.05 17.30
CA GLN A 434 -5.16 -3.07 17.04
C GLN A 434 -6.47 -3.44 17.75
N ARG A 435 -6.89 -4.70 17.67
CA ARG A 435 -8.09 -5.18 18.39
C ARG A 435 -7.96 -5.05 19.90
N LEU A 436 -6.75 -5.23 20.43
CA LEU A 436 -6.46 -5.12 21.85
C LEU A 436 -6.18 -3.68 22.31
N GLY A 437 -6.12 -2.70 21.40
CA GLY A 437 -5.85 -1.31 21.79
C GLY A 437 -4.39 -0.98 22.12
N ILE A 438 -3.40 -1.81 21.72
CA ILE A 438 -2.02 -1.74 22.23
C ILE A 438 -0.99 -1.54 21.13
N ASN A 439 0.00 -0.68 21.41
CA ASN A 439 1.13 -0.39 20.53
C ASN A 439 2.38 -1.22 20.88
N ALA A 440 2.65 -1.37 22.18
CA ALA A 440 3.81 -2.08 22.68
C ALA A 440 3.58 -2.57 24.11
N MET A 441 4.41 -3.52 24.55
CA MET A 441 4.49 -3.94 25.94
C MET A 441 5.95 -3.83 26.40
N ARG A 442 6.19 -3.11 27.50
CA ARG A 442 7.50 -3.09 28.17
C ARG A 442 7.55 -4.18 29.24
N ILE A 443 8.70 -4.83 29.34
CA ILE A 443 9.06 -5.82 30.34
C ILE A 443 10.25 -5.24 31.10
N SER A 444 9.99 -4.75 32.32
CA SER A 444 11.02 -4.16 33.18
C SER A 444 11.39 -5.15 34.27
N ARG A 445 12.69 -5.26 34.57
CA ARG A 445 13.19 -6.06 35.70
C ARG A 445 12.98 -5.29 37.00
N LEU A 446 12.20 -5.84 37.93
CA LEU A 446 12.00 -5.24 39.26
C LEU A 446 13.08 -5.67 40.24
N SER A 447 13.49 -6.94 40.15
CA SER A 447 14.61 -7.49 40.90
C SER A 447 15.84 -7.62 40.00
N ASN A 448 16.94 -7.02 40.45
CA ASN A 448 18.28 -7.15 39.86
C ASN A 448 18.45 -6.61 38.43
N PHE A 449 19.42 -5.69 38.25
CA PHE A 449 19.78 -5.07 36.96
C PHE A 449 18.59 -4.38 36.25
N ARG A 450 18.18 -3.23 36.81
CA ARG A 450 17.03 -2.44 36.32
C ARG A 450 17.36 -1.62 35.08
N GLU A 451 18.64 -1.56 34.74
CA GLU A 451 19.18 -0.84 33.60
C GLU A 451 18.90 -1.55 32.27
N GLU A 452 18.47 -2.81 32.30
CA GLU A 452 18.11 -3.61 31.14
C GLU A 452 16.58 -3.80 31.07
N GLU A 453 15.99 -3.34 29.97
CA GLU A 453 14.56 -3.46 29.68
C GLU A 453 14.32 -4.17 28.35
N TYR A 454 13.16 -4.80 28.23
CA TYR A 454 12.74 -5.44 26.98
C TYR A 454 11.41 -4.85 26.54
N ILE A 455 11.20 -4.72 25.24
CA ILE A 455 9.96 -4.18 24.66
C ILE A 455 9.50 -5.13 23.58
N LEU A 456 8.29 -5.67 23.74
CA LEU A 456 7.58 -6.32 22.66
C LEU A 456 6.90 -5.23 21.82
N LEU A 457 7.43 -4.96 20.63
CA LEU A 457 6.86 -4.02 19.68
C LEU A 457 5.76 -4.74 18.91
N LEU A 458 4.53 -4.23 19.04
CA LEU A 458 3.35 -4.81 18.39
C LEU A 458 2.92 -4.00 17.16
N ARG A 459 2.98 -2.66 17.25
CA ARG A 459 2.67 -1.73 16.15
C ARG A 459 3.71 -0.62 16.08
N SER A 460 3.91 0.08 17.19
CA SER A 460 4.89 1.16 17.32
C SER A 460 5.36 1.31 18.76
N VAL A 461 6.51 1.91 18.96
CA VAL A 461 7.13 2.18 20.26
C VAL A 461 7.43 3.67 20.32
N THR A 462 6.81 4.38 21.26
CA THR A 462 7.06 5.79 21.52
C THR A 462 8.36 5.97 22.32
N ILE A 463 9.12 6.99 21.95
CA ILE A 463 10.36 7.40 22.61
C ILE A 463 10.15 8.80 23.17
N GLY A 464 10.45 9.02 24.45
CA GLY A 464 10.29 10.32 25.09
C GLY A 464 10.51 10.30 26.59
N HIS A 465 10.27 11.43 27.25
CA HIS A 465 10.50 11.56 28.70
C HIS A 465 9.31 11.08 29.56
N THR A 466 8.10 11.07 29.00
CA THR A 466 6.87 10.83 29.77
C THR A 466 6.73 9.38 30.20
N ILE A 467 5.79 9.18 31.15
CA ILE A 467 5.47 7.84 31.61
C ILE A 467 4.83 6.98 30.51
N ASP A 468 4.21 7.64 29.54
CA ASP A 468 3.49 7.07 28.39
C ASP A 468 4.43 6.65 27.25
N CYS A 469 5.73 6.92 27.38
CA CYS A 469 6.74 6.40 26.46
C CYS A 469 7.21 5.01 26.88
N ALA A 470 7.17 4.07 25.94
CA ALA A 470 7.69 2.72 26.14
C ALA A 470 9.23 2.73 26.23
N VAL A 471 9.89 3.57 25.44
CA VAL A 471 11.32 3.87 25.59
C VAL A 471 11.47 5.20 26.31
N ARG A 472 12.00 5.16 27.54
CA ARG A 472 12.14 6.36 28.37
C ARG A 472 13.50 7.04 28.20
N LEU A 473 13.45 8.34 27.94
CA LEU A 473 14.61 9.23 27.95
C LEU A 473 14.77 9.81 29.35
N HIS A 474 15.94 9.61 29.95
CA HIS A 474 16.25 10.11 31.29
C HIS A 474 16.66 11.59 31.33
N ALA A 475 16.88 12.21 30.16
CA ALA A 475 17.18 13.64 30.08
C ALA A 475 15.88 14.46 30.14
N TRP A 476 15.77 15.31 31.16
CA TRP A 476 14.60 16.17 31.46
C TRP A 476 14.32 17.24 30.39
N GLU A 477 15.26 17.48 29.47
CA GLU A 477 15.09 18.39 28.33
C GLU A 477 14.45 17.69 27.10
N ALA A 478 14.02 16.43 27.21
CA ALA A 478 13.33 15.76 26.11
C ALA A 478 11.82 16.08 26.13
N VAL A 479 11.27 16.36 24.94
CA VAL A 479 9.81 16.48 24.70
C VAL A 479 9.07 15.28 25.27
N ASP A 480 7.79 15.46 25.54
CA ASP A 480 6.90 14.40 25.98
C ASP A 480 7.01 13.13 25.11
N VAL A 481 6.86 13.27 23.78
CA VAL A 481 6.98 12.16 22.81
C VAL A 481 7.56 12.64 21.46
N PRO A 482 8.89 12.86 21.35
CA PRO A 482 9.52 13.40 20.14
C PRO A 482 9.58 12.44 18.95
N ALA A 483 9.51 11.13 19.18
CA ALA A 483 9.74 10.14 18.14
C ALA A 483 9.06 8.80 18.42
N ARG A 484 9.00 7.95 17.40
CA ARG A 484 8.61 6.55 17.53
C ARG A 484 9.46 5.63 16.65
N ILE A 485 9.52 4.37 17.05
CA ILE A 485 10.03 3.26 16.24
C ILE A 485 8.84 2.42 15.79
N ILE A 486 8.82 2.07 14.51
CA ILE A 486 7.85 1.17 13.91
C ILE A 486 8.64 -0.04 13.41
N ALA A 487 8.09 -1.24 13.56
CA ALA A 487 8.67 -2.42 12.96
C ALA A 487 7.70 -3.05 11.97
N MET A 488 8.25 -3.59 10.91
CA MET A 488 7.52 -4.35 9.92
C MET A 488 8.37 -5.51 9.48
N GLU A 489 7.74 -6.69 9.49
CA GLU A 489 8.45 -7.94 9.21
C GLU A 489 9.74 -8.01 10.04
N GLU A 490 10.90 -7.89 9.39
CA GLU A 490 12.21 -7.99 10.02
C GLU A 490 12.97 -6.67 9.93
N GLU A 491 12.29 -5.53 9.84
CA GLU A 491 12.93 -4.23 9.66
C GLU A 491 12.34 -3.20 10.62
N PHE A 492 13.20 -2.32 11.15
CA PHE A 492 12.82 -1.26 12.07
C PHE A 492 13.01 0.09 11.40
N TYR A 493 12.11 1.02 11.69
CA TYR A 493 12.08 2.34 11.10
C TYR A 493 11.87 3.37 12.21
N PHE A 494 12.66 4.43 12.16
CA PHE A 494 12.56 5.56 13.05
C PHE A 494 11.73 6.66 12.39
N GLN A 495 10.84 7.27 13.16
CA GLN A 495 10.07 8.40 12.72
C GLN A 495 10.09 9.51 13.77
N ARG A 496 10.33 10.73 13.31
CA ARG A 496 10.10 11.93 14.11
C ARG A 496 8.60 12.22 14.20
N LEU A 497 8.10 12.53 15.39
CA LEU A 497 6.73 12.95 15.60
C LEU A 497 6.63 14.48 15.60
N VAL A 498 5.62 15.01 14.92
CA VAL A 498 5.38 16.46 14.81
C VAL A 498 4.77 16.96 16.13
N GLY A 499 5.48 17.85 16.82
CA GLY A 499 5.07 18.42 18.10
C GLY A 499 5.56 19.87 18.26
N LYS A 500 4.89 20.64 19.13
CA LYS A 500 4.99 22.11 19.23
C LYS A 500 6.34 22.69 19.69
N GLU A 501 7.35 21.86 19.96
CA GLU A 501 8.68 22.34 20.37
C GLU A 501 9.78 21.77 19.46
N VAL A 502 10.63 22.68 18.99
CA VAL A 502 11.73 22.42 18.06
C VAL A 502 12.89 21.80 18.84
N PHE A 503 12.90 20.48 19.00
CA PHE A 503 14.07 19.76 19.46
C PHE A 503 14.77 19.10 18.28
N HIS A 504 16.09 19.16 18.28
CA HIS A 504 16.91 18.49 17.28
C HIS A 504 16.75 16.97 17.45
N VAL A 505 16.11 16.36 16.47
CA VAL A 505 16.04 14.92 16.28
C VAL A 505 16.87 14.61 15.04
N SER A 506 17.84 13.71 15.16
CA SER A 506 18.63 13.28 14.02
C SER A 506 19.06 11.82 14.12
N VAL A 507 19.29 11.18 12.97
CA VAL A 507 19.87 9.84 12.86
C VAL A 507 21.14 9.96 12.03
N ASP A 508 22.30 9.64 12.63
CA ASP A 508 23.63 9.85 12.04
C ASP A 508 23.86 11.28 11.50
N GLY A 509 23.21 12.27 12.11
CA GLY A 509 23.27 13.67 11.72
C GLY A 509 22.31 14.08 10.59
N HIS A 510 21.54 13.15 10.02
CA HIS A 510 20.40 13.48 9.16
C HIS A 510 19.21 13.86 10.03
N GLU A 511 18.63 15.04 9.80
CA GLU A 511 17.40 15.47 10.47
C GLU A 511 16.20 14.98 9.64
N PRO A 512 15.38 14.04 10.15
CA PRO A 512 14.24 13.55 9.40
C PRO A 512 13.22 14.66 9.11
N ASP A 513 12.73 14.67 7.88
CA ASP A 513 11.57 15.46 7.46
C ASP A 513 10.30 14.97 8.18
N ASP A 514 9.26 15.81 8.16
CA ASP A 514 7.95 15.41 8.64
C ASP A 514 7.45 14.21 7.81
N ASN A 515 6.96 13.17 8.49
CA ASN A 515 6.52 11.90 7.90
C ASN A 515 7.63 11.05 7.25
N GLU A 516 8.91 11.43 7.33
CA GLU A 516 10.02 10.59 6.87
C GLU A 516 10.24 9.38 7.82
N LEU A 517 10.35 8.20 7.21
CA LEU A 517 10.73 6.96 7.88
C LEU A 517 12.18 6.64 7.57
N ILE A 518 13.04 6.69 8.59
CA ILE A 518 14.45 6.33 8.46
C ILE A 518 14.61 4.85 8.78
N PRO A 519 15.04 4.00 7.82
CA PRO A 519 15.40 2.62 8.10
C PRO A 519 16.52 2.56 9.15
N LEU A 520 16.30 1.80 10.22
CA LEU A 520 17.28 1.61 11.28
C LEU A 520 18.25 0.48 10.94
N CYS A 521 19.53 0.76 11.16
CA CYS A 521 20.66 -0.10 10.89
C CYS A 521 21.53 -0.21 12.14
N PHE A 522 22.24 -1.32 12.29
CA PHE A 522 23.19 -1.46 13.39
C PHE A 522 24.40 -0.53 13.21
N GLY A 523 24.84 0.07 14.32
CA GLY A 523 25.91 1.07 14.36
C GLY A 523 25.42 2.52 14.24
N GLN A 524 24.14 2.74 13.92
CA GLN A 524 23.59 4.08 13.83
C GLN A 524 23.45 4.76 15.18
N THR A 525 23.44 6.09 15.16
CA THR A 525 23.27 6.92 16.34
C THR A 525 22.04 7.80 16.17
N ILE A 526 21.05 7.61 17.03
CA ILE A 526 19.87 8.47 17.14
C ILE A 526 20.17 9.54 18.20
N ARG A 527 19.95 10.81 17.87
CA ARG A 527 20.03 11.94 18.80
C ARG A 527 18.66 12.57 18.96
N ILE A 528 18.26 12.75 20.22
CA ILE A 528 17.02 13.43 20.60
C ILE A 528 17.37 14.43 21.70
N GLY A 529 17.43 15.72 21.34
CA GLY A 529 17.95 16.75 22.24
C GLY A 529 19.40 16.44 22.65
N ARG A 530 19.64 16.26 23.96
CA ARG A 530 20.95 15.84 24.50
C ARG A 530 21.11 14.34 24.65
N SER A 531 20.06 13.55 24.41
CA SER A 531 20.14 12.10 24.54
C SER A 531 20.73 11.49 23.27
N THR A 532 21.76 10.67 23.44
CA THR A 532 22.31 9.85 22.37
C THR A 532 21.93 8.39 22.62
N ILE A 533 21.40 7.74 21.58
CA ILE A 533 21.02 6.33 21.58
C ILE A 533 21.78 5.66 20.46
N LYS A 534 22.55 4.62 20.79
CA LYS A 534 23.21 3.78 19.80
C LYS A 534 22.32 2.62 19.43
N VAL A 535 22.13 2.42 18.14
CA VAL A 535 21.40 1.30 17.57
C VAL A 535 22.39 0.17 17.34
N GLY A 536 22.08 -1.02 17.83
CA GLY A 536 22.98 -2.16 17.73
C GLY A 536 22.25 -3.48 17.68
N GLU A 537 23.02 -4.53 17.35
CA GLU A 537 22.59 -5.88 17.64
C GLU A 537 22.64 -6.07 19.16
N PHE A 538 21.52 -6.48 19.75
CA PHE A 538 21.47 -6.66 21.19
C PHE A 538 22.18 -7.94 21.58
N GLN A 539 23.41 -7.82 22.05
CA GLN A 539 24.11 -8.93 22.66
C GLN A 539 23.78 -8.97 24.15
N GLN A 540 23.15 -10.05 24.60
CA GLN A 540 22.96 -10.36 26.01
C GLN A 540 24.28 -10.81 26.66
N THR A 541 25.38 -10.11 26.38
CA THR A 541 26.70 -10.35 26.95
C THR A 541 26.94 -9.35 28.07
N LEU A 542 26.77 -9.83 29.31
CA LEU A 542 27.40 -9.37 30.55
C LEU A 542 27.28 -10.48 31.61
#